data_AF-A0A2V9YUY8-F1
#
_entry.id   AF-A0A2V9YUY8-F1
#
_cell.length_a   1.000
_cell.length_b   1.000
_cell.length_c   1.000
_cell.angle_alpha   90.00
_cell.angle_beta   90.00
_cell.angle_gamma   90.00
#
_symmetry.space_group_name_H-M   'P 1'
#
loop_
_entity.id
_entity.type
_entity.pdbx_description
1 polymer ?
#
loop_
_entity_poly.entity_id
_entity_poly.type
_entity_poly.pdbx_seq_one_letter_code
_entity_poly.pdbx_strand_id
1 'polypeptide(L)'
;MFRFRNLGKCQADPALADRSVEPRLAQVFVPLLSVIDDPAARNSLRELMRQYHRELVADRDMDMEAQVLETIRELEQSAYEPGISIKEITTRFAEKHGEDYERKITPHWIAQIIRRKLGLKTEKRHGSYVLGAAEGSKLSRLFERCGISDATGDLEDSGDFEKGEESAINPESPLIS
;
A
#
# COMPACT_ATOMS: atom_id res chain seq x y z
N MET A 1 35.52 21.85 15.50
CA MET A 1 34.55 21.05 14.72
C MET A 1 34.39 19.66 15.32
N PHE A 2 33.17 19.26 15.69
CA PHE A 2 32.86 17.94 16.26
C PHE A 2 33.22 16.77 15.32
N ARG A 3 33.01 16.95 14.01
CA ARG A 3 33.25 15.93 12.97
C ARG A 3 34.71 15.46 12.87
N PHE A 4 35.68 16.37 12.91
CA PHE A 4 37.11 16.03 12.83
C PHE A 4 37.64 15.34 14.09
N ARG A 5 37.01 15.56 15.25
CA ARG A 5 37.41 14.93 16.52
C ARG A 5 36.93 13.47 16.66
N ASN A 6 35.90 13.10 15.89
CA ASN A 6 35.24 11.78 15.94
C ASN A 6 35.40 10.99 14.64
N LEU A 7 36.15 11.50 13.66
CA LEU A 7 36.52 10.78 12.45
C LEU A 7 37.28 9.49 12.84
N GLY A 8 36.74 8.32 12.49
CA GLY A 8 37.32 7.01 12.79
C GLY A 8 37.05 6.44 14.19
N LYS A 9 36.39 7.19 15.10
CA LYS A 9 36.02 6.70 16.44
C LYS A 9 34.67 5.99 16.48
N CYS A 10 33.82 6.22 15.49
CA CYS A 10 32.49 5.65 15.42
C CYS A 10 32.41 4.74 14.20
N GLN A 11 32.62 3.45 14.42
CA GLN A 11 32.24 2.41 13.46
C GLN A 11 30.87 1.88 13.87
N ALA A 12 29.99 1.72 12.89
CA ALA A 12 28.74 1.02 13.10
C ALA A 12 29.06 -0.40 13.59
N ASP A 13 28.65 -0.74 14.81
CA ASP A 13 28.84 -2.08 15.36
C ASP A 13 27.67 -2.97 14.92
N PRO A 14 27.88 -3.89 13.95
CA PRO A 14 26.84 -4.77 13.46
C PRO A 14 26.34 -5.76 14.52
N ALA A 15 27.07 -5.96 15.62
CA ALA A 15 26.62 -6.79 16.74
C ALA A 15 25.47 -6.14 17.53
N LEU A 16 25.26 -4.83 17.38
CA LEU A 16 24.14 -4.11 17.99
C LEU A 16 22.83 -4.21 17.20
N ALA A 17 22.87 -4.79 15.99
CA ALA A 17 21.69 -4.94 15.14
C ALA A 17 20.72 -5.99 15.71
N ASP A 18 19.48 -5.57 15.98
CA ASP A 18 18.39 -6.48 16.34
C ASP A 18 17.83 -7.13 15.06
N ARG A 19 18.07 -8.44 14.89
CA ARG A 19 17.60 -9.20 13.72
C ARG A 19 16.08 -9.40 13.68
N SER A 20 15.39 -9.12 14.79
CA SER A 20 13.93 -9.19 14.85
C SER A 20 13.25 -7.96 14.26
N VAL A 21 14.00 -6.91 13.98
CA VAL A 21 13.51 -5.65 13.40
C VAL A 21 13.77 -5.60 11.90
N GLU A 22 12.94 -4.85 11.18
CA GLU A 22 13.11 -4.68 9.74
C GLU A 22 14.51 -4.15 9.36
N PRO A 23 15.11 -4.68 8.27
CA PRO A 23 16.48 -4.32 7.89
C PRO A 23 16.67 -2.83 7.60
N ARG A 24 15.68 -2.18 6.97
CA ARG A 24 15.73 -0.74 6.70
C ARG A 24 15.79 0.10 7.98
N LEU A 25 15.07 -0.30 9.01
CA LEU A 25 15.10 0.39 10.30
C LEU A 25 16.46 0.16 10.99
N ALA A 26 17.00 -1.05 10.91
CA ALA A 26 18.34 -1.34 11.43
C ALA A 26 19.43 -0.49 10.74
N GLN A 27 19.32 -0.21 9.42
CA GLN A 27 20.27 0.65 8.70
C GLN A 27 20.33 2.08 9.28
N VAL A 28 19.22 2.60 9.80
CA VAL A 28 19.14 3.94 10.41
C VAL A 28 19.57 3.92 11.88
N PHE A 29 19.12 2.92 12.64
CA PHE A 29 19.29 2.90 14.10
C PHE A 29 20.65 2.36 14.54
N VAL A 30 21.29 1.45 13.79
CA VAL A 30 22.61 0.89 14.17
C VAL A 30 23.71 1.96 14.28
N PRO A 31 23.84 2.93 13.35
CA PRO A 31 24.76 4.05 13.52
C PRO A 31 24.49 4.88 14.78
N LEU A 32 23.22 5.15 15.10
CA LEU A 32 22.84 5.91 16.29
C LEU A 32 23.19 5.15 17.59
N LEU A 33 22.92 3.85 17.62
CA LEU A 33 23.25 2.97 18.73
C LEU A 33 24.77 2.87 18.96
N SER A 34 25.56 3.03 17.91
CA SER A 34 27.03 2.96 17.95
C SER A 34 27.69 4.25 18.47
N VAL A 35 26.97 5.38 18.47
CA VAL A 35 27.44 6.67 19.03
C VAL A 35 27.15 6.77 20.53
N ILE A 36 26.11 6.09 21.03
CA ILE A 36 25.64 6.22 22.40
C ILE A 36 26.40 5.26 23.32
N ASP A 37 27.22 5.81 24.21
CA ASP A 37 27.97 5.04 25.22
C ASP A 37 27.11 4.63 26.42
N ASP A 38 26.10 5.44 26.79
CA ASP A 38 25.23 5.15 27.93
C ASP A 38 24.29 3.96 27.66
N PRO A 39 24.39 2.85 28.43
CA PRO A 39 23.55 1.69 28.22
C PRO A 39 22.06 1.97 28.47
N ALA A 40 21.71 2.91 29.36
CA ALA A 40 20.32 3.26 29.61
C ALA A 40 19.70 3.97 28.39
N ALA A 41 20.36 5.00 27.86
CA ALA A 41 19.97 5.66 26.62
C ALA A 41 19.92 4.69 25.42
N ARG A 42 20.88 3.76 25.33
CA ARG A 42 20.91 2.74 24.27
C ARG A 42 19.68 1.81 24.34
N ASN A 43 19.24 1.44 25.54
CA ASN A 43 18.04 0.63 25.72
C ASN A 43 16.75 1.39 25.40
N SER A 44 16.65 2.66 25.79
CA SER A 44 15.52 3.51 25.41
C SER A 44 15.39 3.63 23.88
N LEU A 45 16.51 3.79 23.17
CA LEU A 45 16.53 3.86 21.72
C LEU A 45 16.13 2.53 21.06
N ARG A 46 16.51 1.38 21.67
CA ARG A 46 16.05 0.06 21.19
C ARG A 46 14.56 -0.14 21.36
N GLU A 47 13.98 0.32 22.47
CA GLU A 47 12.52 0.21 22.66
C GLU A 47 11.77 1.10 21.66
N LEU A 48 12.28 2.31 21.42
CA LEU A 48 11.76 3.18 20.37
C LEU A 48 11.84 2.53 18.98
N MET A 49 12.98 1.90 18.65
CA MET A 49 13.15 1.15 17.40
C MET A 49 12.10 0.03 17.26
N ARG A 50 11.80 -0.71 18.34
CA ARG A 50 10.76 -1.76 18.31
C ARG A 50 9.36 -1.19 18.18
N GLN A 51 9.09 -0.03 18.78
CA GLN A 51 7.81 0.65 18.61
C GLN A 51 7.60 1.07 17.15
N TYR A 52 8.57 1.77 16.56
CA TYR A 52 8.53 2.15 15.15
C TYR A 52 8.41 0.93 14.22
N HIS A 53 9.10 -0.17 14.54
CA HIS A 53 8.96 -1.40 13.79
C HIS A 53 7.52 -1.94 13.83
N ARG A 54 6.86 -1.93 14.99
CA ARG A 54 5.46 -2.40 15.11
C ARG A 54 4.50 -1.52 14.31
N GLU A 55 4.65 -0.21 14.40
CA GLU A 55 3.83 0.75 13.66
C GLU A 55 4.03 0.57 12.15
N LEU A 56 5.28 0.50 11.71
CA LEU A 56 5.62 0.36 10.29
C LEU A 56 5.18 -0.99 9.70
N VAL A 57 5.24 -2.08 10.47
CA VAL A 57 4.69 -3.38 10.06
C VAL A 57 3.17 -3.31 9.95
N ALA A 58 2.48 -2.63 10.87
CA ALA A 58 1.02 -2.51 10.82
C ALA A 58 0.57 -1.69 9.60
N ASP A 59 1.21 -0.56 9.34
CA ASP A 59 0.93 0.29 8.18
C ASP A 59 1.19 -0.47 6.87
N ARG A 60 2.35 -1.13 6.75
CA ARG A 60 2.67 -1.96 5.59
C ARG A 60 1.75 -3.15 5.43
N ASP A 61 1.27 -3.74 6.53
CA ASP A 61 0.36 -4.86 6.47
C ASP A 61 -1.00 -4.44 5.90
N MET A 62 -1.49 -3.25 6.25
CA MET A 62 -2.69 -2.65 5.67
C MET A 62 -2.48 -2.27 4.20
N ASP A 63 -1.36 -1.63 3.87
CA ASP A 63 -1.02 -1.26 2.48
C ASP A 63 -0.90 -2.49 1.59
N MET A 64 -0.26 -3.55 2.08
CA MET A 64 -0.08 -4.80 1.36
C MET A 64 -1.42 -5.50 1.05
N GLU A 65 -2.35 -5.52 2.01
CA GLU A 65 -3.69 -6.07 1.78
C GLU A 65 -4.41 -5.30 0.67
N ALA A 66 -4.34 -3.97 0.70
CA ALA A 66 -4.93 -3.11 -0.32
C ALA A 66 -4.28 -3.30 -1.70
N GLN A 67 -2.94 -3.32 -1.78
CA GLN A 67 -2.19 -3.53 -3.03
C GLN A 67 -2.48 -4.90 -3.65
N VAL A 68 -2.60 -5.95 -2.83
CA VAL A 68 -2.99 -7.29 -3.33
C VAL A 68 -4.41 -7.28 -3.89
N LEU A 69 -5.34 -6.59 -3.23
CA LEU A 69 -6.71 -6.44 -3.74
C LEU A 69 -6.75 -5.65 -5.04
N GLU A 70 -6.03 -4.54 -5.14
CA GLU A 70 -5.94 -3.74 -6.37
C GLU A 70 -5.42 -4.58 -7.53
N THR A 71 -4.35 -5.36 -7.29
CA THR A 71 -3.80 -6.28 -8.30
C THR A 71 -4.83 -7.34 -8.73
N ILE A 72 -5.63 -7.87 -7.80
CA ILE A 72 -6.70 -8.82 -8.12
C ILE A 72 -7.78 -8.15 -8.98
N ARG A 73 -8.18 -6.91 -8.66
CA ARG A 73 -9.21 -6.17 -9.40
C ARG A 73 -8.83 -5.95 -10.86
N GLU A 74 -7.58 -5.55 -11.10
CA GLU A 74 -7.07 -5.34 -12.45
C GLU A 74 -7.01 -6.64 -13.25
N LEU A 75 -6.66 -7.74 -12.58
CA LEU A 75 -6.68 -9.07 -13.19
C LEU A 75 -8.11 -9.55 -13.48
N GLU A 76 -9.11 -9.19 -12.67
CA GLU A 76 -10.52 -9.45 -12.98
C GLU A 76 -10.99 -8.70 -14.23
N GLN A 77 -10.60 -7.44 -14.37
CA GLN A 77 -10.99 -6.59 -15.51
C GLN A 77 -10.32 -7.03 -16.82
N SER A 78 -9.12 -7.62 -16.74
CA SER A 78 -8.35 -8.04 -17.91
C SER A 78 -8.54 -9.51 -18.30
N ALA A 79 -9.06 -10.37 -17.41
CA ALA A 79 -9.24 -11.79 -17.67
C ALA A 79 -10.62 -12.12 -18.26
N TYR A 80 -10.63 -12.83 -19.40
CA TYR A 80 -11.83 -13.28 -20.10
C TYR A 80 -12.27 -14.72 -19.71
N GLU A 81 -11.84 -15.23 -18.53
CA GLU A 81 -11.83 -16.63 -18.01
C GLU A 81 -10.69 -17.56 -18.50
N PRO A 82 -10.16 -18.48 -17.63
CA PRO A 82 -10.78 -19.06 -16.43
C PRO A 82 -9.99 -18.83 -15.13
N GLY A 83 -10.43 -17.87 -14.31
CA GLY A 83 -9.97 -17.67 -12.94
C GLY A 83 -8.55 -17.15 -12.75
N ILE A 84 -8.38 -16.24 -11.78
CA ILE A 84 -7.10 -15.59 -11.52
C ILE A 84 -6.18 -16.52 -10.73
N SER A 85 -5.02 -16.86 -11.31
CA SER A 85 -4.04 -17.71 -10.64
C SER A 85 -3.18 -16.93 -9.64
N ILE A 86 -2.79 -17.58 -8.53
CA ILE A 86 -1.87 -16.97 -7.54
C ILE A 86 -0.55 -16.57 -8.20
N LYS A 87 -0.09 -17.36 -9.17
CA LYS A 87 1.15 -17.09 -9.89
C LYS A 87 1.05 -15.78 -10.67
N GLU A 88 -0.08 -15.53 -11.31
CA GLU A 88 -0.34 -14.31 -12.07
C GLU A 88 -0.47 -13.08 -11.17
N ILE A 89 -1.18 -13.20 -10.03
CA ILE A 89 -1.21 -12.15 -8.99
C ILE A 89 0.21 -11.85 -8.53
N THR A 90 1.03 -12.88 -8.28
CA THR A 90 2.42 -12.71 -7.82
C THR A 90 3.26 -11.96 -8.85
N THR A 91 3.14 -12.31 -10.12
CA THR A 91 3.88 -11.64 -11.21
C THR A 91 3.46 -10.17 -11.29
N ARG A 92 2.17 -9.87 -11.36
CA ARG A 92 1.67 -8.49 -11.44
C ARG A 92 2.03 -7.66 -10.22
N PHE A 93 1.89 -8.23 -9.03
CA PHE A 93 2.23 -7.58 -7.78
C PHE A 93 3.74 -7.27 -7.71
N ALA A 94 4.60 -8.21 -8.14
CA ALA A 94 6.04 -7.99 -8.18
C ALA A 94 6.46 -6.96 -9.24
N GLU A 95 5.77 -6.89 -10.38
CA GLU A 95 6.00 -5.87 -11.40
C GLU A 95 5.69 -4.45 -10.89
N LYS A 96 4.62 -4.30 -10.10
CA LYS A 96 4.16 -2.99 -9.62
C LYS A 96 4.79 -2.53 -8.32
N HIS A 97 4.88 -3.42 -7.34
CA HIS A 97 5.26 -3.10 -5.97
C HIS A 97 6.58 -3.75 -5.56
N GLY A 98 7.29 -4.43 -6.47
CA GLY A 98 8.51 -5.17 -6.15
C GLY A 98 9.60 -4.34 -5.49
N GLU A 99 9.68 -3.05 -5.80
CA GLU A 99 10.67 -2.13 -5.24
C GLU A 99 10.32 -1.68 -3.82
N ASP A 100 9.05 -1.74 -3.43
CA ASP A 100 8.57 -1.34 -2.10
C ASP A 100 8.93 -2.38 -1.01
N TYR A 101 9.27 -3.60 -1.43
CA TYR A 101 9.59 -4.72 -0.56
C TYR A 101 11.06 -5.15 -0.69
N GLU A 102 11.81 -5.11 0.42
CA GLU A 102 13.20 -5.61 0.46
C GLU A 102 13.30 -7.14 0.28
N ARG A 103 12.20 -7.88 0.50
CA ARG A 103 12.16 -9.35 0.35
C ARG A 103 11.57 -9.75 -0.99
N LYS A 104 12.08 -10.83 -1.55
CA LYS A 104 11.55 -11.41 -2.79
C LYS A 104 10.08 -11.81 -2.61
N ILE A 105 9.24 -11.26 -3.47
CA ILE A 105 7.83 -11.62 -3.58
C ILE A 105 7.73 -13.03 -4.17
N THR A 106 6.99 -13.91 -3.49
CA THR A 106 6.84 -15.31 -3.89
C THR A 106 5.37 -15.74 -3.93
N PRO A 107 5.00 -16.74 -4.75
CA PRO A 107 3.63 -17.23 -4.80
C PRO A 107 3.14 -17.80 -3.46
N HIS A 108 4.04 -18.37 -2.66
CA HIS A 108 3.70 -18.86 -1.33
C HIS A 108 3.31 -17.72 -0.39
N TRP A 109 4.07 -16.62 -0.42
CA TRP A 109 3.82 -15.45 0.39
C TRP A 109 2.51 -14.75 0.02
N ILE A 110 2.26 -14.54 -1.28
CA ILE A 110 0.98 -14.00 -1.77
C ILE A 110 -0.19 -14.92 -1.40
N ALA A 111 -0.06 -16.24 -1.55
CA ALA A 111 -1.08 -17.19 -1.12
C ALA A 111 -1.38 -17.09 0.38
N GLN A 112 -0.36 -16.86 1.22
CA GLN A 112 -0.53 -16.69 2.65
C GLN A 112 -1.31 -15.40 2.98
N ILE A 113 -1.00 -14.30 2.31
CA ILE A 113 -1.74 -13.02 2.46
C ILE A 113 -3.21 -13.22 2.09
N ILE A 114 -3.47 -13.78 0.91
CA ILE A 114 -4.84 -14.05 0.42
C ILE A 114 -5.64 -14.90 1.42
N ARG A 115 -5.03 -15.94 2.00
CA ARG A 115 -5.73 -16.88 2.88
C ARG A 115 -5.87 -16.40 4.32
N ARG A 116 -4.84 -15.74 4.87
CA ARG A 116 -4.76 -15.40 6.30
C ARG A 116 -5.24 -13.99 6.60
N LYS A 117 -4.98 -13.05 5.69
CA LYS A 117 -5.32 -11.64 5.87
C LYS A 117 -6.63 -11.29 5.17
N LEU A 118 -6.75 -11.60 3.88
CA LEU A 118 -7.97 -11.34 3.12
C LEU A 118 -9.08 -12.38 3.38
N GLY A 119 -8.74 -13.54 3.96
CA GLY A 119 -9.70 -14.59 4.30
C GLY A 119 -10.32 -15.29 3.08
N LEU A 120 -9.68 -15.17 1.91
CA LEU A 120 -10.15 -15.72 0.65
C LEU A 120 -9.70 -17.18 0.48
N LYS A 121 -10.55 -17.98 -0.15
CA LYS A 121 -10.26 -19.39 -0.47
C LYS A 121 -9.63 -19.50 -1.85
N THR A 122 -8.61 -20.35 -1.94
CA THR A 122 -7.93 -20.67 -3.20
C THR A 122 -8.12 -22.15 -3.50
N GLU A 123 -8.48 -22.48 -4.73
CA GLU A 123 -8.67 -23.85 -5.20
C GLU A 123 -7.52 -24.28 -6.10
N LYS A 124 -7.19 -25.57 -6.10
CA LYS A 124 -6.19 -26.12 -7.02
C LYS A 124 -6.90 -26.50 -8.33
N ARG A 125 -6.58 -25.84 -9.43
CA ARG A 125 -7.06 -26.18 -10.78
C ARG A 125 -5.86 -26.49 -11.68
N HIS A 126 -5.87 -27.64 -12.35
CA HIS A 126 -4.83 -28.07 -13.30
C HIS A 126 -3.36 -27.87 -12.84
N GLY A 127 -3.08 -28.07 -11.54
CA GLY A 127 -1.73 -27.95 -10.98
C GLY A 127 -1.34 -26.53 -10.53
N SER A 128 -2.15 -25.51 -10.81
CA SER A 128 -2.01 -24.15 -10.26
C SER A 128 -3.04 -23.88 -9.17
N TYR A 129 -2.76 -22.91 -8.31
CA TYR A 129 -3.75 -22.40 -7.35
C TYR A 129 -4.43 -21.16 -7.94
N VAL A 130 -5.75 -21.13 -7.88
CA VAL A 130 -6.63 -20.10 -8.46
C VAL A 130 -7.56 -19.58 -7.37
N LEU A 131 -7.96 -18.31 -7.43
CA LEU A 131 -9.02 -17.79 -6.56
C LEU A 131 -10.32 -18.56 -6.81
N GLY A 132 -10.99 -18.99 -5.74
CA GLY A 132 -12.24 -19.75 -5.86
C GLY A 132 -13.37 -18.87 -6.42
N ALA A 133 -14.10 -19.36 -7.42
CA ALA A 133 -15.18 -18.60 -8.07
C ALA A 133 -16.30 -18.15 -7.09
N ALA A 134 -16.45 -18.84 -5.96
CA ALA A 134 -17.43 -18.52 -4.92
C ALA A 134 -17.05 -17.32 -4.03
N GLU A 135 -15.83 -16.78 -4.17
CA GLU A 135 -15.35 -15.67 -3.33
C GLU A 135 -15.68 -14.28 -3.91
N GLY A 136 -16.33 -14.20 -5.08
CA GLY A 136 -16.66 -12.93 -5.74
C GLY A 136 -17.44 -11.95 -4.87
N SER A 137 -18.43 -12.41 -4.10
CA SER A 137 -19.21 -11.56 -3.19
C SER A 137 -18.41 -11.01 -2.00
N LYS A 138 -17.39 -11.75 -1.54
CA LYS A 138 -16.47 -11.27 -0.49
C LYS A 138 -15.44 -10.31 -1.07
N LEU A 139 -14.97 -10.56 -2.29
CA LEU A 139 -14.08 -9.66 -3.01
C LEU A 139 -14.73 -8.29 -3.20
N SER A 140 -15.98 -8.23 -3.66
CA SER A 140 -16.72 -6.96 -3.78
C SER A 140 -16.74 -6.17 -2.47
N ARG A 141 -17.01 -6.84 -1.35
CA ARG A 141 -17.04 -6.19 -0.03
C ARG A 141 -15.67 -5.73 0.45
N LEU A 142 -14.60 -6.45 0.07
CA LEU A 142 -13.22 -6.05 0.36
C LEU A 142 -12.79 -4.85 -0.49
N PHE A 143 -13.20 -4.79 -1.76
CA PHE A 143 -12.94 -3.63 -2.63
C PHE A 143 -13.58 -2.36 -2.08
N GLU A 144 -14.86 -2.41 -1.69
CA GLU A 144 -15.56 -1.28 -1.07
C GLU A 144 -14.87 -0.80 0.21
N ARG A 145 -14.49 -1.74 1.09
CA ARG A 145 -13.82 -1.40 2.36
C ARG A 145 -12.45 -0.75 2.14
N CYS A 146 -11.73 -1.17 1.10
CA CYS A 146 -10.44 -0.62 0.74
C CYS A 146 -10.54 0.63 -0.15
N GLY A 147 -11.75 1.10 -0.49
CA GLY A 147 -11.94 2.26 -1.35
C GLY A 147 -11.53 2.05 -2.80
N ILE A 148 -11.34 0.80 -3.22
CA ILE A 148 -10.99 0.42 -4.60
C ILE A 148 -12.28 0.50 -5.41
N SER A 149 -12.64 1.72 -5.81
CA SER A 149 -13.80 1.99 -6.66
C SER A 149 -13.46 1.66 -8.11
N ASP A 150 -14.48 1.36 -8.90
CA ASP A 150 -14.31 1.14 -10.33
C ASP A 150 -13.79 2.41 -10.99
N ALA A 151 -12.47 2.46 -11.18
CA ALA A 151 -11.85 3.41 -12.08
C ALA A 151 -12.23 3.02 -13.52
N THR A 152 -13.49 3.22 -13.87
CA THR A 152 -13.96 3.31 -15.25
C THR A 152 -14.79 4.58 -15.34
N GLY A 153 -14.05 5.69 -15.49
CA GLY A 153 -14.48 6.91 -16.16
C GLY A 153 -15.58 7.72 -15.50
N ASP A 154 -15.18 8.72 -14.71
CA ASP A 154 -15.93 9.97 -14.58
C ASP A 154 -14.96 11.15 -14.74
N LEU A 155 -14.59 11.40 -16.00
CA LEU A 155 -14.33 12.76 -16.46
C LEU A 155 -15.70 13.45 -16.55
N GLU A 156 -16.28 13.81 -15.41
CA GLU A 156 -17.36 14.79 -15.37
C GLU A 156 -16.72 16.16 -15.62
N ASP A 157 -16.81 16.57 -16.88
CA ASP A 157 -16.65 17.93 -17.37
C ASP A 157 -17.44 18.91 -16.50
N SER A 158 -16.74 19.54 -15.57
CA SER A 158 -17.26 20.59 -14.72
C SER A 158 -17.30 21.89 -15.51
N GLY A 159 -18.51 22.32 -15.88
CA GLY A 159 -18.72 23.58 -16.60
C GLY A 159 -20.16 24.09 -16.55
N ASP A 160 -20.80 24.01 -15.39
CA ASP A 160 -22.07 24.70 -15.13
C ASP A 160 -21.79 26.21 -15.01
N PHE A 161 -22.09 26.97 -16.06
CA PHE A 161 -22.01 28.44 -16.06
C PHE A 161 -23.32 29.02 -15.51
N GLU A 162 -23.28 29.31 -14.21
CA GLU A 162 -23.86 30.46 -13.50
C GLU A 162 -25.06 31.16 -14.16
N LYS A 163 -26.23 30.90 -13.58
CA LYS A 163 -27.46 31.68 -13.77
C LYS A 163 -27.34 33.04 -13.07
N GLY A 164 -26.83 34.04 -13.78
CA GLY A 164 -26.89 35.44 -13.37
C GLY A 164 -28.26 36.05 -13.66
N GLU A 165 -29.10 36.19 -12.63
CA GLU A 165 -30.20 37.15 -12.62
C GLU A 165 -29.61 38.56 -12.62
N GLU A 166 -29.94 39.38 -13.63
CA GLU A 166 -29.88 40.82 -13.51
C GLU A 166 -31.17 41.45 -14.01
N SER A 167 -31.82 42.12 -13.08
CA SER A 167 -33.10 42.79 -13.17
C SER A 167 -33.03 44.13 -13.91
N ALA A 168 -34.21 44.56 -14.37
CA ALA A 168 -34.59 45.89 -14.87
C ALA A 168 -34.35 46.06 -16.38
N ILE A 169 -35.26 46.63 -17.18
CA ILE A 169 -36.12 47.80 -16.98
C ILE A 169 -37.31 47.67 -17.95
N ASN A 170 -38.53 47.92 -17.46
CA ASN A 170 -39.70 48.25 -18.29
C ASN A 170 -39.56 49.74 -18.68
N PRO A 171 -39.83 50.18 -19.93
CA PRO A 171 -41.20 50.65 -20.18
C PRO A 171 -41.68 50.59 -21.65
N GLU A 172 -43.00 50.80 -21.78
CA GLU A 172 -43.71 51.47 -22.90
C GLU A 172 -44.04 50.71 -24.20
N SER A 173 -45.35 50.46 -24.37
CA SER A 173 -46.10 50.40 -25.64
C SER A 173 -45.85 51.65 -26.51
N PRO A 174 -46.04 51.70 -27.86
CA PRO A 174 -47.30 51.32 -28.54
C PRO A 174 -47.22 50.82 -30.03
N LEU A 175 -48.34 50.21 -30.48
CA LEU A 175 -49.03 50.27 -31.80
C LEU A 175 -48.30 50.06 -33.16
N ILE A 176 -49.15 49.71 -34.16
CA ILE A 176 -48.98 49.72 -35.64
C ILE A 176 -48.57 48.34 -36.18
N SER A 177 -49.28 47.65 -37.09
CA SER A 177 -50.51 47.88 -37.85
C SER A 177 -51.10 46.54 -38.32
#